data_AF-A0A075R7T3-F1
#
_entry.id   AF-A0A075R7T3-F1
#
_cell.length_a   1.000
_cell.length_b   1.000
_cell.length_c   1.000
_cell.angle_alpha   90.00
_cell.angle_beta   90.00
_cell.angle_gamma   90.00
#
_symmetry.space_group_name_H-M   'P 1'
#
loop_
_entity.id
_entity.type
_entity.pdbx_description
1 polymer ?
#
loop_
_entity_poly.entity_id
_entity_poly.type
_entity_poly.pdbx_seq_one_letter_code
_entity_poly.pdbx_strand_id
1 'polypeptide(L)' 'MVREYMIPVYGLLVKAKRRTIDSLPKDYQIPVAEYLAKQNEE' A
#
# COMPACT_ATOMS: atom_id res chain seq x y z
N MET A 1 -5.09 -9.63 -11.19
CA MET A 1 -4.45 -8.47 -11.86
C MET A 1 -4.41 -7.31 -10.88
N VAL A 2 -3.22 -6.83 -10.56
CA VAL A 2 -3.01 -5.62 -9.75
C VAL A 2 -3.46 -4.42 -10.56
N ARG A 3 -4.25 -3.54 -9.97
CA ARG A 3 -4.63 -2.26 -10.55
C ARG A 3 -3.69 -1.21 -9.97
N GLU A 4 -2.76 -0.69 -10.76
CA GLU A 4 -1.69 0.20 -10.26
C GLU A 4 -2.24 1.43 -9.52
N TYR A 5 -3.36 1.99 -9.99
CA TYR A 5 -4.02 3.12 -9.32
C TYR A 5 -4.48 2.83 -7.88
N MET A 6 -4.66 1.55 -7.50
CA MET A 6 -5.05 1.15 -6.15
C MET A 6 -3.88 1.16 -5.17
N ILE A 7 -2.63 1.10 -5.64
CA ILE A 7 -1.44 1.08 -4.79
C ILE A 7 -1.37 2.34 -3.91
N PRO A 8 -1.43 3.58 -4.45
CA PRO A 8 -1.41 4.78 -3.62
C PRO A 8 -2.66 4.90 -2.73
N VAL A 9 -3.82 4.42 -3.16
CA VAL A 9 -5.06 4.41 -2.36
C VAL A 9 -4.89 3.52 -1.13
N TYR A 10 -4.40 2.30 -1.31
CA TYR A 10 -4.11 1.42 -0.19
C TYR A 10 -3.00 1.95 0.70
N GLY A 11 -1.96 2.56 0.12
CA GLY A 11 -0.92 3.26 0.89
C GLY A 11 -1.51 4.34 1.79
N LEU A 12 -2.41 5.17 1.28
CA LEU A 12 -3.12 6.20 2.07
C LEU A 12 -3.94 5.59 3.20
N LEU A 13 -4.67 4.50 2.94
CA LEU A 13 -5.48 3.80 3.95
C LEU A 13 -4.63 3.18 5.06
N VAL A 14 -3.45 2.65 4.72
CA VAL A 14 -2.48 2.12 5.67
C VAL A 14 -1.87 3.25 6.51
N LYS A 15 -1.47 4.36 5.88
CA LYS A 15 -0.94 5.54 6.57
C LYS A 15 -1.96 6.16 7.54
N ALA A 16 -3.23 6.15 7.17
CA ALA A 16 -4.35 6.59 8.01
C ALA A 16 -4.77 5.56 9.08
N LYS A 17 -4.05 4.43 9.22
CA LYS A 17 -4.35 3.32 10.15
C LYS A 17 -5.77 2.74 9.98
N ARG A 18 -6.37 2.91 8.80
CA ARG A 18 -7.68 2.31 8.45
C ARG A 18 -7.55 0.87 7.99
N ARG A 19 -6.37 0.48 7.54
CA ARG A 19 -5.98 -0.90 7.18
C ARG A 19 -4.54 -1.17 7.60
N THR A 20 -4.19 -2.44 7.74
CA THR A 20 -2.81 -2.91 7.84
C THR A 20 -2.37 -3.54 6.53
N ILE A 21 -1.07 -3.62 6.27
CA ILE A 21 -0.53 -4.21 5.04
C ILE A 21 -1.04 -5.66 4.88
N ASP A 22 -1.01 -6.44 5.96
CA ASP A 22 -1.44 -7.84 5.95
C ASP A 22 -2.95 -8.03 5.66
N SER A 23 -3.76 -6.99 5.90
CA SER A 23 -5.20 -6.99 5.59
C SER A 23 -5.52 -6.71 4.13
N LEU A 24 -4.52 -6.30 3.32
CA LEU A 24 -4.70 -6.08 1.90
C LEU A 24 -4.73 -7.42 1.14
N PRO A 25 -5.37 -7.47 -0.04
CA PRO A 25 -5.27 -8.66 -0.89
C PRO A 25 -3.80 -8.95 -1.20
N LYS A 26 -3.41 -10.23 -1.26
CA LYS A 26 -2.00 -10.67 -1.40
C LYS A 26 -1.24 -9.92 -2.51
N ASP A 27 -1.89 -9.74 -3.65
CA ASP A 27 -1.31 -9.08 -4.82
C ASP A 27 -0.91 -7.61 -4.57
N TYR A 28 -1.46 -6.96 -3.53
CA TYR A 28 -1.20 -5.56 -3.17
C TYR A 28 -0.27 -5.39 -1.97
N GLN A 29 0.03 -6.45 -1.21
CA GLN A 29 0.83 -6.32 0.02
C GLN A 29 2.25 -5.84 -0.29
N ILE A 30 2.93 -6.48 -1.25
CA ILE A 30 4.30 -6.11 -1.65
C ILE A 30 4.33 -4.73 -2.33
N PRO A 31 3.52 -4.45 -3.38
CA PRO A 31 3.59 -3.15 -4.05
C PRO A 31 3.26 -1.96 -3.16
N VAL A 32 2.33 -2.12 -2.20
CA VAL A 32 1.97 -1.06 -1.25
C VAL A 32 3.08 -0.86 -0.22
N ALA A 33 3.71 -1.94 0.26
CA ALA A 33 4.86 -1.84 1.15
C ALA A 33 6.03 -1.09 0.49
N GLU A 34 6.37 -1.43 -0.76
CA GLU A 34 7.41 -0.74 -1.53
C GLU A 34 7.07 0.73 -1.78
N TYR A 35 5.81 1.02 -2.14
CA TYR A 35 5.34 2.40 -2.33
C TYR A 35 5.49 3.23 -1.06
N LEU A 36 5.10 2.68 0.11
CA LEU A 36 5.23 3.37 1.39
C LEU A 36 6.68 3.56 1.82
N ALA A 37 7.57 2.59 1.54
CA ALA A 37 9.00 2.71 1.82
C ALA A 37 9.63 3.87 1.03
N LYS A 38 9.33 3.95 -0.28
CA LYS A 38 9.80 5.06 -1.14
C LYS A 38 9.33 6.43 -0.67
N GLN A 39 8.15 6.52 -0.05
CA GLN A 39 7.60 7.78 0.48
C GLN A 39 8.21 8.22 1.81
N ASN A 40 8.95 7.35 2.50
CA ASN A 40 9.64 7.69 3.76
C ASN A 40 11.14 8.03 3.55
N GLU A 41 11.67 7.86 2.34
CA GLU A 41 13.04 8.23 1.97
C GLU A 41 13.16 9.69 1.47
N GLU A 42 12.06 10.46 1.45
CA GLU A 42 12.02 11.92 1.26
C GLU A 42 11.81 12.67 2.58
#